data_AF-A0A6N6S7A9-F1
#
_entry.id   AF-A0A6N6S7A9-F1
#
_cell.length_a   1.000
_cell.length_b   1.000
_cell.length_c   1.000
_cell.angle_alpha   90.00
_cell.angle_beta   90.00
_cell.angle_gamma   90.00
#
_symmetry.space_group_name_H-M   'P 1'
#
loop_
_entity.id
_entity.type
_entity.pdbx_description
1 polymer ?
#
loop_
_entity_poly.entity_id
_entity_poly.type
_entity_poly.pdbx_seq_one_letter_code
_entity_poly.pdbx_strand_id
1 'polypeptide(L)'
;MISHKARIALLVDNPLRDLKPLVLLAIELSMRGASCYLVPQNLAKYELSSLPVDFVLFNHLRKNNSQFIEDLLDAGIRVAVLDTEGGVMPNYAHYAASIPENNSLRDRIHAVYVWGNNLATFLLEQKYYRQEQIVVTGSPRFDFYADPWKQLSIQQKDSKDVVKPIILITGNFSICNPAMTTPEREVEIWVQAGHERKQVIEWQKLNHQTMLGMVDLANSLAEHFPDSRIIYRPHPFERVDTYYSLLRKLKNLQLNTTGSVDEWVCRANVVIQRSSTTGIEAAIAGIPSLIPEWLPVAFPIQTVNDISIMCSTKEALFMITEGLISGSYTIPNQIATNMRKIVQECFFAIDGLSYRRVADDIIKCLAFSKNEILPSKCKDIHYEFPQGSGISTKIQFYIKKKFEIPVRRSARFLYMKQNSLKWDQSIKAFDSSDVLSIANEIIKEYQSANENKLILRIRQCNHKDYKFNYDNGRSILVCGKENDGN
;
A
#
# COMPACT_ATOMS: atom_id res chain seq x y z
N MET A 1 28.59 -2.82 10.65
CA MET A 1 28.25 -1.68 11.52
C MET A 1 28.35 -0.40 10.70
N ILE A 2 27.30 0.43 10.69
CA ILE A 2 27.32 1.72 9.99
C ILE A 2 28.12 2.70 10.86
N SER A 3 29.13 3.37 10.31
CA SER A 3 29.99 4.31 11.05
C SER A 3 29.33 5.68 11.33
N HIS A 4 28.09 5.88 10.85
CA HIS A 4 27.28 7.08 10.99
C HIS A 4 25.82 6.64 11.10
N LYS A 5 25.03 7.29 11.96
CA LYS A 5 23.59 7.00 12.09
C LYS A 5 22.85 7.39 10.80
N ALA A 6 22.65 6.45 9.89
CA ALA A 6 22.02 6.73 8.59
C ALA A 6 20.57 7.18 8.77
N ARG A 7 20.14 8.17 8.00
CA ARG A 7 18.82 8.79 8.09
C ARG A 7 18.01 8.44 6.85
N ILE A 8 16.96 7.65 7.03
CA ILE A 8 16.21 7.01 5.94
C ILE A 8 14.78 7.52 5.99
N ALA A 9 14.26 8.07 4.90
CA ALA A 9 12.83 8.32 4.77
C ALA A 9 12.12 7.17 4.06
N LEU A 10 11.00 6.74 4.63
CA LEU A 10 10.10 5.72 4.08
C LEU A 10 8.77 6.40 3.76
N LEU A 11 8.36 6.40 2.50
CA LEU A 11 7.15 7.10 2.06
C LEU A 11 5.89 6.25 2.27
N VAL A 12 4.95 6.78 3.04
CA VAL A 12 3.66 6.16 3.34
C VAL A 12 2.60 6.78 2.42
N ASP A 13 2.16 6.05 1.40
CA ASP A 13 1.16 6.54 0.44
C ASP A 13 -0.29 6.33 0.91
N ASN A 14 -0.60 5.12 1.36
CA ASN A 14 -1.88 4.79 1.97
C ASN A 14 -1.64 4.17 3.35
N PRO A 15 -1.97 4.85 4.46
CA PRO A 15 -1.68 4.34 5.79
C PRO A 15 -2.33 2.97 6.09
N LEU A 16 -3.54 2.71 5.59
CA LEU A 16 -4.22 1.42 5.79
C LEU A 16 -3.49 0.25 5.11
N ARG A 17 -2.73 0.52 4.05
CA ARG A 17 -2.00 -0.50 3.27
C ARG A 17 -0.50 -0.55 3.60
N ASP A 18 0.10 0.62 3.78
CA ASP A 18 1.55 0.81 3.73
C ASP A 18 2.15 1.10 5.11
N LEU A 19 1.37 1.62 6.08
CA LEU A 19 1.94 2.03 7.37
C LEU A 19 2.48 0.83 8.13
N LYS A 20 1.68 -0.22 8.29
CA LYS A 20 2.06 -1.45 9.02
C LYS A 20 3.37 -2.09 8.49
N PRO A 21 3.50 -2.37 7.17
CA PRO A 21 4.75 -2.91 6.63
C PRO A 21 5.94 -1.95 6.67
N LEU A 22 5.72 -0.64 6.53
CA LEU A 22 6.81 0.33 6.64
C LEU A 22 7.26 0.55 8.09
N VAL A 23 6.39 0.37 9.09
CA VAL A 23 6.78 0.33 10.51
C VAL A 23 7.67 -0.89 10.77
N LEU A 24 7.30 -2.07 10.27
CA LEU A 24 8.13 -3.27 10.39
C LEU A 24 9.53 -3.07 9.79
N LEU A 25 9.59 -2.51 8.57
CA LEU A 25 10.85 -2.14 7.93
C LEU A 25 11.65 -1.08 8.72
N ALA A 26 10.98 -0.05 9.24
CA ALA A 26 11.61 1.00 10.04
C ALA A 26 12.22 0.45 11.33
N ILE A 27 11.55 -0.50 11.98
CA ILE A 27 12.05 -1.19 13.18
C ILE A 27 13.32 -1.96 12.84
N GLU A 28 13.32 -2.77 11.79
CA GLU A 28 14.49 -3.55 11.35
C GLU A 28 15.68 -2.66 11.01
N LEU A 29 15.46 -1.57 10.26
CA LEU A 29 16.50 -0.60 9.94
C LEU A 29 17.02 0.11 11.20
N SER A 30 16.13 0.46 12.13
CA SER A 30 16.49 1.10 13.41
C SER A 30 17.32 0.19 14.32
N MET A 31 17.00 -1.11 14.34
CA MET A 31 17.78 -2.13 15.04
C MET A 31 19.20 -2.25 14.50
N ARG A 32 19.40 -1.91 13.22
CA ARG A 32 20.70 -1.89 12.54
C ARG A 32 21.39 -0.53 12.61
N GLY A 33 20.89 0.38 13.45
CA GLY A 33 21.51 1.67 13.75
C GLY A 33 21.06 2.82 12.85
N ALA A 34 20.02 2.66 12.03
CA ALA A 34 19.45 3.77 11.28
C ALA A 34 18.46 4.61 12.11
N SER A 35 18.17 5.82 11.64
CA SER A 35 17.00 6.60 12.02
C SER A 35 16.05 6.64 10.84
N CYS A 36 14.82 6.21 11.04
CA CYS A 36 13.80 6.16 10.01
C CYS A 36 12.77 7.28 10.21
N TYR A 37 12.38 7.93 9.12
CA TYR A 37 11.28 8.88 9.06
C TYR A 37 10.16 8.24 8.26
N LEU A 38 9.01 7.99 8.88
CA LEU A 38 7.79 7.63 8.16
C LEU A 38 7.15 8.93 7.67
N VAL A 39 7.17 9.13 6.35
CA VAL A 39 6.80 10.40 5.72
C VAL A 39 5.50 10.22 4.92
N PRO A 40 4.45 11.03 5.16
CA PRO A 40 3.26 11.01 4.32
C PRO A 40 3.56 11.39 2.87
N GLN A 41 3.21 10.53 1.91
CA GLN A 41 3.51 10.74 0.48
C GLN A 41 2.95 12.06 -0.06
N ASN A 42 1.73 12.43 0.36
CA ASN A 42 1.09 13.68 -0.06
C ASN A 42 1.78 14.94 0.49
N LEU A 43 2.68 14.79 1.47
CA LEU A 43 3.50 15.87 2.04
C LEU A 43 4.99 15.73 1.70
N ALA A 44 5.39 14.68 0.97
CA ALA A 44 6.79 14.29 0.75
C ALA A 44 7.67 15.44 0.25
N LYS A 45 7.17 16.28 -0.68
CA LYS A 45 7.92 17.45 -1.18
C LYS A 45 8.32 18.43 -0.07
N TYR A 46 7.42 18.71 0.86
CA TYR A 46 7.67 19.65 1.96
C TYR A 46 8.51 19.01 3.06
N GLU A 47 8.25 17.75 3.37
CA GLU A 47 8.94 17.00 4.40
C GLU A 47 10.40 16.72 4.00
N LEU A 48 10.62 16.05 2.86
CA LEU A 48 11.95 15.60 2.43
C LEU A 48 12.90 16.73 2.06
N SER A 49 12.38 17.87 1.60
CA SER A 49 13.21 19.05 1.34
C SER A 49 13.82 19.63 2.62
N SER A 50 13.20 19.38 3.78
CA SER A 50 13.63 19.92 5.07
C SER A 50 14.23 18.87 5.99
N LEU A 51 13.89 17.59 5.82
CA LEU A 51 14.44 16.52 6.64
C LEU A 51 15.93 16.28 6.32
N PRO A 52 16.72 15.90 7.34
CA PRO A 52 18.11 15.54 7.15
C PRO A 52 18.25 14.09 6.70
N VAL A 53 17.70 13.73 5.54
CA VAL A 53 17.73 12.36 5.02
C VAL A 53 18.94 12.12 4.12
N ASP A 54 19.51 10.92 4.23
CA ASP A 54 20.60 10.40 3.39
C ASP A 54 20.05 9.49 2.27
N PHE A 55 18.87 8.89 2.51
CA PHE A 55 18.21 7.94 1.62
C PHE A 55 16.69 8.10 1.68
N VAL A 56 16.01 7.92 0.55
CA VAL A 56 14.55 7.90 0.46
C VAL A 56 14.08 6.64 -0.26
N LEU A 57 13.16 5.91 0.37
CA LEU A 57 12.43 4.81 -0.23
C LEU A 57 11.08 5.28 -0.74
N PHE A 58 10.95 5.41 -2.05
CA PHE A 58 9.68 5.75 -2.71
C PHE A 58 8.84 4.50 -2.93
N ASN A 59 7.51 4.66 -2.93
CA ASN A 59 6.58 3.56 -3.24
C ASN A 59 6.43 3.29 -4.75
N HIS A 60 6.92 4.20 -5.60
CA HIS A 60 7.01 4.08 -7.05
C HIS A 60 7.90 5.17 -7.67
N LEU A 61 8.47 4.91 -8.85
CA LEU A 61 8.96 5.93 -9.79
C LEU A 61 8.03 5.96 -11.01
N ARG A 62 7.36 7.09 -11.23
CA ARG A 62 6.34 7.30 -12.26
C ARG A 62 6.48 8.69 -12.88
N LYS A 63 5.86 8.91 -14.04
CA LYS A 63 5.91 10.21 -14.76
C LYS A 63 5.49 11.41 -13.89
N ASN A 64 4.59 11.21 -12.92
CA ASN A 64 4.09 12.28 -12.05
C ASN A 64 5.07 12.71 -10.93
N ASN A 65 6.07 11.89 -10.58
CA ASN A 65 7.01 12.17 -9.49
C ASN A 65 8.47 12.21 -9.94
N SER A 66 8.73 12.06 -11.25
CA SER A 66 10.08 12.01 -11.83
C SER A 66 10.92 13.25 -11.53
N GLN A 67 10.34 14.45 -11.71
CA GLN A 67 11.07 15.69 -11.45
C GLN A 67 11.48 15.80 -9.98
N PHE A 68 10.57 15.46 -9.06
CA PHE A 68 10.85 15.55 -7.64
C PHE A 68 11.94 14.56 -7.21
N ILE A 69 11.94 13.35 -7.76
CA ILE A 69 13.00 12.37 -7.52
C ILE A 69 14.33 12.85 -8.09
N GLU A 70 14.33 13.45 -9.28
CA GLU A 70 15.51 14.05 -9.89
C GLU A 70 16.09 15.17 -9.01
N ASP A 71 15.25 16.04 -8.47
CA ASP A 71 15.69 17.12 -7.57
C ASP A 71 16.36 16.58 -6.29
N LEU A 72 15.83 15.49 -5.71
CA LEU A 72 16.42 14.84 -4.53
C LEU A 72 17.78 14.21 -4.86
N LEU A 73 17.88 13.53 -6.01
CA LEU A 73 19.13 12.95 -6.48
C LEU A 73 20.18 14.05 -6.75
N ASP A 74 19.77 15.19 -7.31
CA ASP A 74 20.62 16.37 -7.52
C ASP A 74 21.07 17.02 -6.21
N ALA A 75 20.29 16.86 -5.13
CA ALA A 75 20.67 17.26 -3.79
C ALA A 75 21.62 16.26 -3.10
N GLY A 76 22.03 15.18 -3.80
CA GLY A 76 22.91 14.13 -3.29
C GLY A 76 22.19 13.06 -2.47
N ILE A 77 20.86 13.12 -2.35
CA ILE A 77 20.06 12.15 -1.59
C ILE A 77 19.89 10.88 -2.44
N ARG A 78 20.17 9.71 -1.87
CA ARG A 78 19.95 8.44 -2.58
C ARG A 78 18.48 8.07 -2.61
N VAL A 79 18.06 7.46 -3.71
CA VAL A 79 16.67 7.04 -3.91
C VAL A 79 16.63 5.58 -4.33
N ALA A 80 15.76 4.81 -3.68
CA ALA A 80 15.31 3.50 -4.15
C ALA A 80 13.78 3.48 -4.25
N VAL A 81 13.27 2.48 -4.95
CA VAL A 81 11.84 2.28 -5.17
C VAL A 81 11.44 0.94 -4.56
N LEU A 82 10.54 0.95 -3.58
CA LEU A 82 9.77 -0.22 -3.17
C LEU A 82 8.47 -0.23 -3.97
N ASP A 83 8.41 -0.98 -5.06
CA ASP A 83 7.24 -0.92 -5.91
C ASP A 83 6.01 -1.51 -5.18
N THR A 84 4.92 -0.74 -5.13
CA THR A 84 3.68 -1.10 -4.42
C THR A 84 2.53 -1.46 -5.36
N GLU A 85 2.77 -1.47 -6.68
CA GLU A 85 1.75 -1.65 -7.73
C GLU A 85 2.08 -2.78 -8.71
N GLY A 86 3.26 -3.38 -8.60
CA GLY A 86 3.85 -4.37 -9.50
C GLY A 86 3.33 -5.79 -9.28
N GLY A 87 2.05 -5.89 -8.89
CA GLY A 87 1.43 -7.15 -8.53
C GLY A 87 1.08 -8.03 -9.72
N VAL A 88 0.14 -8.94 -9.48
CA VAL A 88 -0.34 -9.86 -10.52
C VAL A 88 -1.18 -9.08 -11.53
N MET A 89 -0.65 -8.94 -12.75
CA MET A 89 -1.28 -8.24 -13.85
C MET A 89 -1.41 -9.17 -15.06
N PRO A 90 -2.49 -9.08 -15.86
CA PRO A 90 -2.60 -9.84 -17.11
C PRO A 90 -1.49 -9.50 -18.11
N ASN A 91 -1.07 -8.23 -18.13
CA ASN A 91 0.10 -7.73 -18.84
C ASN A 91 0.61 -6.45 -18.16
N TYR A 92 1.83 -6.02 -18.52
CA TYR A 92 2.46 -4.83 -17.95
C TYR A 92 2.35 -3.56 -18.81
N ALA A 93 1.44 -3.50 -19.79
CA ALA A 93 1.35 -2.34 -20.70
C ALA A 93 1.01 -1.03 -19.96
N HIS A 94 0.00 -1.06 -19.09
CA HIS A 94 -0.35 0.09 -18.25
C HIS A 94 0.78 0.46 -17.27
N TYR A 95 1.45 -0.55 -16.71
CA TYR A 95 2.60 -0.34 -15.84
C TYR A 95 3.73 0.36 -16.61
N ALA A 96 4.11 -0.12 -17.79
CA ALA A 96 5.12 0.50 -18.66
C ALA A 96 4.80 1.95 -19.02
N ALA A 97 3.54 2.24 -19.40
CA ALA A 97 3.12 3.58 -19.80
C ALA A 97 3.34 4.64 -18.70
N SER A 98 3.34 4.20 -17.44
CA SER A 98 3.51 5.04 -16.25
C SER A 98 4.98 5.31 -15.88
N ILE A 99 5.93 4.52 -16.38
CA ILE A 99 7.37 4.66 -16.11
C ILE A 99 7.91 5.90 -16.87
N PRO A 100 8.74 6.76 -16.25
CA PRO A 100 9.36 7.88 -16.95
C PRO A 100 10.31 7.41 -18.05
N GLU A 101 10.27 8.03 -19.22
CA GLU A 101 11.13 7.69 -20.38
C GLU A 101 12.59 8.14 -20.20
N ASN A 102 12.88 8.99 -19.21
CA ASN A 102 14.22 9.50 -18.93
C ASN A 102 15.15 8.41 -18.37
N ASN A 103 15.98 7.81 -19.24
CA ASN A 103 17.00 6.83 -18.84
C ASN A 103 17.98 7.37 -17.80
N SER A 104 18.44 8.62 -17.95
CA SER A 104 19.43 9.20 -17.04
C SER A 104 18.91 9.32 -15.60
N LEU A 105 17.60 9.56 -15.44
CA LEU A 105 16.94 9.50 -14.14
C LEU A 105 16.90 8.07 -13.59
N ARG A 106 16.41 7.12 -14.41
CA ARG A 106 16.30 5.71 -14.01
C ARG A 106 17.65 5.11 -13.64
N ASP A 107 18.70 5.49 -14.34
CA ASP A 107 20.06 4.99 -14.14
C ASP A 107 20.66 5.38 -12.79
N ARG A 108 20.17 6.47 -12.19
CA ARG A 108 20.59 7.01 -10.88
C ARG A 108 19.82 6.41 -9.70
N ILE A 109 18.76 5.64 -9.96
CA ILE A 109 18.02 4.93 -8.90
C ILE A 109 18.90 3.82 -8.36
N HIS A 110 19.04 3.76 -7.04
CA HIS A 110 19.89 2.78 -6.38
C HIS A 110 19.37 1.36 -6.61
N ALA A 111 18.12 1.12 -6.25
CA ALA A 111 17.46 -0.16 -6.37
C ALA A 111 15.96 0.00 -6.64
N VAL A 112 15.38 -0.98 -7.32
CA VAL A 112 13.95 -1.18 -7.51
C VAL A 112 13.62 -2.55 -6.93
N TYR A 113 12.99 -2.54 -5.76
CA TYR A 113 12.52 -3.72 -5.06
C TYR A 113 11.21 -4.17 -5.70
N VAL A 114 11.22 -5.37 -6.27
CA VAL A 114 10.09 -5.93 -7.02
C VAL A 114 9.50 -7.14 -6.31
N TRP A 115 8.21 -7.40 -6.57
CA TRP A 115 7.46 -8.46 -5.91
C TRP A 115 7.96 -9.83 -6.34
N GLY A 116 8.25 -10.04 -7.62
CA GLY A 116 8.64 -11.35 -8.13
C GLY A 116 9.36 -11.30 -9.46
N ASN A 117 9.72 -12.48 -9.95
CA ASN A 117 10.52 -12.64 -11.16
C ASN A 117 9.80 -12.15 -12.41
N ASN A 118 8.46 -12.25 -12.49
CA ASN A 118 7.72 -11.79 -13.67
C ASN A 118 7.94 -10.30 -13.93
N LEU A 119 7.82 -9.46 -12.90
CA LEU A 119 8.09 -8.02 -13.04
C LEU A 119 9.57 -7.74 -13.26
N ALA A 120 10.46 -8.49 -12.59
CA ALA A 120 11.91 -8.35 -12.77
C ALA A 120 12.31 -8.60 -14.24
N THR A 121 11.89 -9.73 -14.81
CA THR A 121 12.12 -10.11 -16.20
C THR A 121 11.57 -9.06 -17.15
N PHE A 122 10.33 -8.61 -16.93
CA PHE A 122 9.72 -7.56 -17.74
C PHE A 122 10.56 -6.27 -17.74
N LEU A 123 10.96 -5.78 -16.56
CA LEU A 123 11.76 -4.56 -16.44
C LEU A 123 13.14 -4.67 -17.14
N LEU A 124 13.75 -5.85 -17.11
CA LEU A 124 15.02 -6.15 -17.78
C LEU A 124 14.88 -6.22 -19.30
N GLU A 125 13.90 -6.98 -19.79
CA GLU A 125 13.63 -7.14 -21.22
C GLU A 125 13.30 -5.81 -21.90
N GLN A 126 12.52 -4.96 -21.21
CA GLN A 126 12.19 -3.61 -21.66
C GLN A 126 13.31 -2.60 -21.44
N LYS A 127 14.43 -3.00 -20.83
CA LYS A 127 15.60 -2.15 -20.53
C LYS A 127 15.23 -0.90 -19.72
N TYR A 128 14.26 -1.02 -18.83
CA TYR A 128 13.86 0.08 -17.95
C TYR A 128 14.88 0.32 -16.82
N TYR A 129 15.49 -0.76 -16.33
CA TYR A 129 16.54 -0.74 -15.32
C TYR A 129 17.61 -1.78 -15.64
N ARG A 130 18.81 -1.59 -15.09
CA ARG A 130 19.93 -2.54 -15.21
C ARG A 130 19.79 -3.68 -14.20
N GLN A 131 20.47 -4.79 -14.45
CA GLN A 131 20.40 -6.00 -13.61
C GLN A 131 20.71 -5.72 -12.14
N GLU A 132 21.74 -4.91 -11.88
CA GLU A 132 22.18 -4.56 -10.54
C GLU A 132 21.22 -3.62 -9.80
N GLN A 133 20.28 -2.97 -10.51
CA GLN A 133 19.27 -2.12 -9.90
C GLN A 133 18.02 -2.91 -9.49
N ILE A 134 17.77 -4.08 -10.08
CA ILE A 134 16.54 -4.85 -9.79
C ILE A 134 16.84 -5.85 -8.70
N VAL A 135 16.12 -5.72 -7.58
CA VAL A 135 16.27 -6.62 -6.43
C VAL A 135 14.92 -7.29 -6.17
N VAL A 136 14.87 -8.62 -6.36
CA VAL A 136 13.66 -9.40 -6.12
C VAL A 136 13.54 -9.68 -4.62
N THR A 137 12.64 -8.97 -3.95
CA THR A 137 12.50 -9.03 -2.49
C THR A 137 11.18 -9.64 -2.02
N GLY A 138 10.19 -9.80 -2.90
CA GLY A 138 8.81 -9.82 -2.46
C GLY A 138 8.37 -8.42 -2.01
N SER A 139 7.18 -8.30 -1.42
CA SER A 139 6.69 -7.03 -0.88
C SER A 139 6.48 -7.14 0.62
N PRO A 140 7.01 -6.21 1.43
CA PRO A 140 6.75 -6.17 2.87
C PRO A 140 5.27 -6.15 3.24
N ARG A 141 4.39 -5.70 2.32
CA ARG A 141 2.92 -5.81 2.49
C ARG A 141 2.49 -7.25 2.75
N PHE A 142 3.10 -8.22 2.08
CA PHE A 142 2.70 -9.63 2.20
C PHE A 142 3.36 -10.36 3.36
N ASP A 143 4.28 -9.72 4.09
CA ASP A 143 4.87 -10.34 5.28
C ASP A 143 3.80 -10.64 6.35
N PHE A 144 2.75 -9.81 6.42
CA PHE A 144 1.62 -9.95 7.35
C PHE A 144 0.62 -11.07 7.00
N TYR A 145 0.91 -11.85 5.97
CA TYR A 145 0.18 -13.09 5.66
C TYR A 145 0.95 -14.34 6.09
N ALA A 146 2.21 -14.21 6.46
CA ALA A 146 3.08 -15.30 6.89
C ALA A 146 3.46 -15.16 8.37
N ASP A 147 3.82 -16.26 9.00
CA ASP A 147 4.34 -16.24 10.36
C ASP A 147 5.72 -15.55 10.41
N PRO A 148 6.06 -14.86 11.51
CA PRO A 148 5.23 -14.68 12.71
C PRO A 148 4.20 -13.54 12.61
N TRP A 149 4.24 -12.73 11.55
CA TRP A 149 3.46 -11.48 11.47
C TRP A 149 1.97 -11.68 11.22
N LYS A 150 1.57 -12.84 10.68
CA LYS A 150 0.17 -13.19 10.43
C LYS A 150 -0.72 -13.02 11.66
N GLN A 151 -0.19 -13.27 12.86
CA GLN A 151 -0.94 -13.13 14.10
C GLN A 151 -1.41 -11.68 14.32
N LEU A 152 -0.63 -10.69 13.91
CA LEU A 152 -0.99 -9.26 13.99
C LEU A 152 -2.11 -8.89 13.01
N SER A 153 -2.42 -9.73 12.02
CA SER A 153 -3.56 -9.57 11.11
C SER A 153 -4.81 -10.28 11.64
N ILE A 154 -4.63 -11.30 12.48
CA ILE A 154 -5.72 -12.08 13.07
C ILE A 154 -6.23 -11.47 14.39
N GLN A 155 -5.35 -10.83 15.16
CA GLN A 155 -5.66 -10.29 16.49
C GLN A 155 -6.91 -9.39 16.47
N GLN A 156 -7.90 -9.76 17.27
CA GLN A 156 -9.10 -8.96 17.48
C GLN A 156 -8.79 -7.85 18.49
N LYS A 157 -9.02 -6.59 18.12
CA LYS A 157 -8.86 -5.45 19.05
C LYS A 157 -9.90 -5.45 20.17
N ASP A 158 -11.02 -6.14 19.98
CA ASP A 158 -12.09 -6.33 20.97
C ASP A 158 -12.54 -7.80 20.95
N SER A 159 -12.37 -8.56 22.03
CA SER A 159 -13.00 -9.89 22.12
C SER A 159 -13.51 -10.22 23.53
N LYS A 160 -14.82 -10.08 23.72
CA LYS A 160 -15.60 -10.81 24.72
C LYS A 160 -16.64 -11.74 24.09
N ASP A 161 -16.76 -11.76 22.76
CA ASP A 161 -17.79 -12.51 22.05
C ASP A 161 -17.28 -13.85 21.50
N VAL A 162 -18.21 -14.79 21.35
CA VAL A 162 -18.02 -16.08 20.68
C VAL A 162 -17.49 -15.82 19.26
N VAL A 163 -16.36 -16.44 18.91
CA VAL A 163 -15.75 -16.34 17.58
C VAL A 163 -16.64 -17.09 16.58
N LYS A 164 -17.54 -16.35 15.92
CA LYS A 164 -18.36 -16.86 14.82
C LYS A 164 -17.54 -16.96 13.52
N PRO A 165 -17.80 -17.97 12.65
CA PRO A 165 -17.15 -18.04 11.35
C PRO A 165 -17.39 -16.78 10.52
N ILE A 166 -16.37 -16.33 9.78
CA ILE A 166 -16.46 -15.13 8.94
C ILE A 166 -16.50 -15.55 7.47
N ILE A 167 -17.55 -15.12 6.77
CA ILE A 167 -17.65 -15.18 5.30
C ILE A 167 -17.42 -13.76 4.79
N LEU A 168 -16.29 -13.54 4.12
CA LEU A 168 -15.88 -12.24 3.59
C LEU A 168 -16.27 -12.15 2.12
N ILE A 169 -17.02 -11.13 1.74
CA ILE A 169 -17.42 -10.84 0.36
C ILE A 169 -16.73 -9.56 -0.07
N THR A 170 -15.97 -9.59 -1.16
CA THR A 170 -15.18 -8.43 -1.60
C THR A 170 -15.75 -7.81 -2.87
N GLY A 171 -15.90 -6.49 -2.89
CA GLY A 171 -16.23 -5.72 -4.09
C GLY A 171 -15.01 -5.36 -4.94
N ASN A 172 -15.26 -5.11 -6.23
CA ASN A 172 -14.30 -4.56 -7.19
C ASN A 172 -15.01 -3.75 -8.31
N PHE A 173 -16.15 -3.13 -8.00
CA PHE A 173 -17.09 -2.57 -8.99
C PHE A 173 -16.92 -1.05 -9.21
N SER A 174 -15.68 -0.55 -9.12
CA SER A 174 -15.41 0.90 -9.18
C SER A 174 -15.83 1.55 -10.51
N ILE A 175 -15.87 0.78 -11.61
CA ILE A 175 -16.28 1.29 -12.92
C ILE A 175 -17.78 1.67 -13.00
N CYS A 176 -18.65 0.95 -12.27
CA CYS A 176 -20.09 1.20 -12.27
C CYS A 176 -20.57 1.92 -11.00
N ASN A 177 -19.79 1.86 -9.92
CA ASN A 177 -20.10 2.49 -8.65
C ASN A 177 -18.93 3.35 -8.09
N PRO A 178 -18.37 4.30 -8.85
CA PRO A 178 -17.20 5.06 -8.41
C PRO A 178 -17.50 5.97 -7.21
N ALA A 179 -16.59 6.04 -6.25
CA ALA A 179 -16.69 6.93 -5.08
C ALA A 179 -16.37 8.39 -5.41
N MET A 180 -15.37 8.61 -6.27
CA MET A 180 -14.76 9.93 -6.51
C MET A 180 -15.31 10.66 -7.73
N THR A 181 -16.16 10.00 -8.52
CA THR A 181 -16.72 10.53 -9.78
C THR A 181 -18.10 9.93 -10.05
N THR A 182 -18.71 10.25 -11.19
CA THR A 182 -19.95 9.61 -11.65
C THR A 182 -19.65 8.43 -12.58
N PRO A 183 -20.55 7.44 -12.71
CA PRO A 183 -20.37 6.34 -13.66
C PRO A 183 -20.13 6.83 -15.10
N GLU A 184 -20.80 7.89 -15.53
CA GLU A 184 -20.65 8.45 -16.89
C GLU A 184 -19.24 9.03 -17.08
N ARG A 185 -18.74 9.74 -16.06
CA ARG A 185 -17.40 10.33 -16.11
C ARG A 185 -16.30 9.28 -16.01
N GLU A 186 -16.56 8.18 -15.31
CA GLU A 186 -15.66 7.03 -15.28
C GLU A 186 -15.49 6.44 -16.69
N VAL A 187 -16.57 6.31 -17.47
CA VAL A 187 -16.48 5.89 -18.89
C VAL A 187 -15.55 6.81 -19.68
N GLU A 188 -15.65 8.13 -19.50
CA GLU A 188 -14.75 9.09 -20.17
C GLU A 188 -13.27 8.89 -19.80
N ILE A 189 -12.97 8.54 -18.55
CA ILE A 189 -11.60 8.30 -18.08
C ILE A 189 -11.00 7.09 -18.81
N TRP A 190 -11.75 6.00 -18.92
CA TRP A 190 -11.30 4.80 -19.64
C TRP A 190 -11.15 5.06 -21.15
N VAL A 191 -12.04 5.86 -21.74
CA VAL A 191 -11.92 6.27 -23.15
C VAL A 191 -10.65 7.12 -23.36
N GLN A 192 -10.37 8.06 -22.46
CA GLN A 192 -9.14 8.85 -22.49
C GLN A 192 -7.87 8.00 -22.27
N ALA A 193 -7.99 6.89 -21.54
CA ALA A 193 -6.93 5.90 -21.39
C ALA A 193 -6.75 4.99 -22.63
N GLY A 194 -7.51 5.21 -23.70
CA GLY A 194 -7.35 4.54 -24.99
C GLY A 194 -8.30 3.36 -25.23
N HIS A 195 -9.29 3.14 -24.35
CA HIS A 195 -10.28 2.08 -24.54
C HIS A 195 -11.44 2.53 -25.44
N GLU A 196 -12.03 1.57 -26.16
CA GLU A 196 -13.19 1.85 -27.02
C GLU A 196 -14.45 2.08 -26.16
N ARG A 197 -15.19 3.15 -26.44
CA ARG A 197 -16.32 3.59 -25.60
C ARG A 197 -17.40 2.52 -25.45
N LYS A 198 -17.83 1.89 -26.55
CA LYS A 198 -18.89 0.87 -26.51
C LYS A 198 -18.45 -0.34 -25.68
N GLN A 199 -17.20 -0.75 -25.75
CA GLN A 199 -16.61 -1.76 -24.89
C GLN A 199 -16.66 -1.36 -23.41
N VAL A 200 -16.26 -0.14 -23.06
CA VAL A 200 -16.29 0.36 -21.67
C VAL A 200 -17.72 0.41 -21.10
N ILE A 201 -18.69 0.83 -21.91
CA ILE A 201 -20.11 0.82 -21.51
C ILE A 201 -20.60 -0.61 -21.22
N GLU A 202 -20.23 -1.57 -22.07
CA GLU A 202 -20.59 -2.98 -21.82
C GLU A 202 -19.92 -3.51 -20.54
N TRP A 203 -18.65 -3.19 -20.31
CA TRP A 203 -17.97 -3.52 -19.05
C TRP A 203 -18.65 -2.93 -17.83
N GLN A 204 -19.09 -1.68 -17.92
CA GLN A 204 -19.81 -1.02 -16.83
C GLN A 204 -21.15 -1.71 -16.55
N LYS A 205 -21.90 -2.07 -17.61
CA LYS A 205 -23.17 -2.80 -17.49
C LYS A 205 -22.98 -4.17 -16.84
N LEU A 206 -21.99 -4.95 -17.29
CA LEU A 206 -21.67 -6.25 -16.70
C LEU A 206 -21.25 -6.10 -15.22
N ASN A 207 -20.38 -5.14 -14.90
CA ASN A 207 -20.00 -4.86 -13.51
C ASN A 207 -21.20 -4.50 -12.64
N HIS A 208 -22.13 -3.69 -13.15
CA HIS A 208 -23.33 -3.34 -12.41
C HIS A 208 -24.20 -4.57 -12.12
N GLN A 209 -24.39 -5.45 -13.10
CA GLN A 209 -25.12 -6.71 -12.91
C GLN A 209 -24.43 -7.61 -11.86
N THR A 210 -23.11 -7.76 -11.95
CA THR A 210 -22.33 -8.54 -10.98
C THR A 210 -22.40 -7.93 -9.58
N MET A 211 -22.29 -6.61 -9.45
CA MET A 211 -22.40 -5.90 -8.17
C MET A 211 -23.74 -6.19 -7.49
N LEU A 212 -24.85 -6.05 -8.22
CA LEU A 212 -26.18 -6.36 -7.68
C LEU A 212 -26.31 -7.83 -7.29
N GLY A 213 -25.78 -8.75 -8.13
CA GLY A 213 -25.77 -10.18 -7.83
C GLY A 213 -24.93 -10.55 -6.60
N MET A 214 -23.80 -9.88 -6.39
CA MET A 214 -22.96 -10.08 -5.20
C MET A 214 -23.65 -9.56 -3.93
N VAL A 215 -24.39 -8.45 -4.01
CA VAL A 215 -25.20 -7.95 -2.89
C VAL A 215 -26.36 -8.89 -2.58
N ASP A 216 -27.07 -9.41 -3.59
CA ASP A 216 -28.12 -10.41 -3.39
C ASP A 216 -27.56 -11.70 -2.76
N LEU A 217 -26.39 -12.14 -3.23
CA LEU A 217 -25.67 -13.27 -2.65
C LEU A 217 -25.34 -13.03 -1.18
N ALA A 218 -24.85 -11.83 -0.82
CA ALA A 218 -24.57 -11.46 0.56
C ALA A 218 -25.81 -11.52 1.47
N ASN A 219 -26.94 -10.99 0.99
CA ASN A 219 -28.22 -11.07 1.69
C ASN A 219 -28.65 -12.53 1.90
N SER A 220 -28.52 -13.35 0.87
CA SER A 220 -28.92 -14.75 0.91
C SER A 220 -28.02 -15.61 1.80
N LEU A 221 -26.71 -15.35 1.81
CA LEU A 221 -25.75 -16.00 2.71
C LEU A 221 -26.06 -15.68 4.16
N ALA A 222 -26.42 -14.43 4.46
CA ALA A 222 -26.77 -14.02 5.82
C ALA A 222 -28.04 -14.72 6.33
N GLU A 223 -29.01 -14.97 5.47
CA GLU A 223 -30.23 -15.74 5.80
C GLU A 223 -29.93 -17.23 5.97
N HIS A 224 -29.08 -17.80 5.11
CA HIS A 224 -28.76 -19.22 5.14
C HIS A 224 -27.79 -19.60 6.27
N PHE A 225 -26.89 -18.69 6.67
CA PHE A 225 -25.88 -18.91 7.70
C PHE A 225 -26.05 -17.93 8.89
N PRO A 226 -27.13 -18.06 9.70
CA PRO A 226 -27.42 -17.14 10.81
C PRO A 226 -26.35 -17.13 11.91
N ASP A 227 -25.56 -18.21 12.02
CA ASP A 227 -24.47 -18.35 12.99
C ASP A 227 -23.10 -17.89 12.47
N SER A 228 -23.01 -17.49 11.20
CA SER A 228 -21.81 -16.91 10.59
C SER A 228 -21.93 -15.39 10.50
N ARG A 229 -20.80 -14.69 10.57
CA ARG A 229 -20.69 -13.27 10.27
C ARG A 229 -20.43 -13.08 8.78
N ILE A 230 -21.35 -12.42 8.09
CA ILE A 230 -21.19 -12.05 6.69
C ILE A 230 -20.66 -10.63 6.62
N ILE A 231 -19.45 -10.46 6.09
CA ILE A 231 -18.82 -9.16 5.93
C ILE A 231 -18.82 -8.80 4.45
N TYR A 232 -19.62 -7.81 4.06
CA TYR A 232 -19.52 -7.22 2.73
C TYR A 232 -18.54 -6.06 2.76
N ARG A 233 -17.44 -6.17 2.02
CA ARG A 233 -16.37 -5.18 1.97
C ARG A 233 -16.23 -4.62 0.55
N PRO A 234 -16.79 -3.43 0.26
CA PRO A 234 -16.61 -2.79 -1.03
C PRO A 234 -15.15 -2.37 -1.25
N HIS A 235 -14.73 -2.23 -2.50
CA HIS A 235 -13.42 -1.68 -2.82
C HIS A 235 -13.32 -0.21 -2.34
N PRO A 236 -12.15 0.29 -1.92
CA PRO A 236 -12.00 1.66 -1.43
C PRO A 236 -12.41 2.78 -2.42
N PHE A 237 -12.44 2.47 -3.72
CA PHE A 237 -12.89 3.41 -4.77
C PHE A 237 -14.36 3.25 -5.14
N GLU A 238 -15.13 2.48 -4.37
CA GLU A 238 -16.56 2.31 -4.57
C GLU A 238 -17.39 3.18 -3.63
N ARG A 239 -18.52 3.72 -4.13
CA ARG A 239 -19.44 4.50 -3.31
C ARG A 239 -20.15 3.59 -2.32
N VAL A 240 -19.85 3.79 -1.03
CA VAL A 240 -20.35 2.99 0.08
C VAL A 240 -21.86 3.13 0.26
N ASP A 241 -22.42 4.33 0.02
CA ASP A 241 -23.85 4.63 0.15
C ASP A 241 -24.75 3.75 -0.72
N THR A 242 -24.25 3.34 -1.89
CA THR A 242 -24.93 2.39 -2.78
C THR A 242 -25.20 1.06 -2.08
N TYR A 243 -24.30 0.61 -1.21
CA TYR A 243 -24.44 -0.66 -0.50
C TYR A 243 -25.35 -0.58 0.71
N TYR A 244 -25.39 0.57 1.40
CA TYR A 244 -26.29 0.78 2.53
C TYR A 244 -27.76 0.63 2.15
N SER A 245 -28.15 0.97 0.92
CA SER A 245 -29.52 0.83 0.44
C SER A 245 -29.85 -0.57 -0.08
N LEU A 246 -28.86 -1.32 -0.58
CA LEU A 246 -29.06 -2.63 -1.20
C LEU A 246 -28.90 -3.81 -0.23
N LEU A 247 -28.08 -3.67 0.81
CA LEU A 247 -27.90 -4.71 1.83
C LEU A 247 -29.07 -4.69 2.83
N ARG A 248 -29.62 -5.87 3.11
CA ARG A 248 -30.68 -6.05 4.12
C ARG A 248 -30.10 -5.81 5.52
N LYS A 249 -30.91 -5.25 6.42
CA LYS A 249 -30.55 -5.01 7.82
C LYS A 249 -30.65 -6.30 8.64
N LEU A 250 -29.79 -7.27 8.36
CA LEU A 250 -29.69 -8.55 9.07
C LEU A 250 -28.62 -8.47 10.15
N LYS A 251 -28.85 -9.07 11.33
CA LYS A 251 -27.96 -8.95 12.50
C LYS A 251 -26.53 -9.46 12.24
N ASN A 252 -26.39 -10.42 11.33
CA ASN A 252 -25.13 -11.06 10.99
C ASN A 252 -24.51 -10.57 9.67
N LEU A 253 -25.14 -9.60 8.98
CA LEU A 253 -24.61 -9.00 7.76
C LEU A 253 -24.09 -7.60 8.04
N GLN A 254 -22.80 -7.36 7.78
CA GLN A 254 -22.14 -6.09 8.04
C GLN A 254 -21.49 -5.56 6.76
N LEU A 255 -21.85 -4.32 6.39
CA LEU A 255 -21.06 -3.52 5.48
C LEU A 255 -19.83 -2.98 6.23
N ASN A 256 -18.62 -3.31 5.77
CA ASN A 256 -17.38 -2.92 6.45
C ASN A 256 -16.38 -2.22 5.53
N THR A 257 -15.92 -1.04 5.93
CA THR A 257 -14.88 -0.24 5.24
C THR A 257 -13.67 0.06 6.13
N THR A 258 -13.65 -0.47 7.35
CA THR A 258 -12.62 -0.25 8.37
C THR A 258 -11.54 -1.32 8.32
N GLY A 259 -10.34 -1.04 8.82
CA GLY A 259 -9.24 -2.00 8.84
C GLY A 259 -8.68 -2.29 7.44
N SER A 260 -7.57 -3.02 7.39
CA SER A 260 -6.90 -3.37 6.14
C SER A 260 -7.49 -4.64 5.52
N VAL A 261 -7.17 -4.91 4.24
CA VAL A 261 -7.68 -6.13 3.57
C VAL A 261 -7.06 -7.40 4.15
N ASP A 262 -5.78 -7.37 4.52
CA ASP A 262 -5.07 -8.49 5.14
C ASP A 262 -5.70 -8.90 6.48
N GLU A 263 -6.12 -7.93 7.30
CA GLU A 263 -6.82 -8.21 8.56
C GLU A 263 -8.13 -8.97 8.32
N TRP A 264 -8.92 -8.57 7.32
CA TRP A 264 -10.20 -9.24 7.04
C TRP A 264 -10.00 -10.60 6.38
N VAL A 265 -9.06 -10.70 5.45
CA VAL A 265 -8.75 -11.96 4.76
C VAL A 265 -8.20 -12.97 5.76
N CYS A 266 -7.21 -12.62 6.59
CA CYS A 266 -6.62 -13.56 7.55
C CYS A 266 -7.59 -14.04 8.64
N ARG A 267 -8.66 -13.28 8.92
CA ARG A 267 -9.71 -13.66 9.86
C ARG A 267 -10.87 -14.42 9.21
N ALA A 268 -10.96 -14.42 7.88
CA ALA A 268 -12.05 -15.09 7.17
C ALA A 268 -11.87 -16.61 7.21
N ASN A 269 -12.99 -17.33 7.24
CA ASN A 269 -13.03 -18.76 6.97
C ASN A 269 -13.20 -19.04 5.47
N VAL A 270 -13.91 -18.14 4.78
CA VAL A 270 -14.17 -18.21 3.34
C VAL A 270 -14.17 -16.80 2.76
N VAL A 271 -13.52 -16.61 1.62
CA VAL A 271 -13.58 -15.38 0.82
C VAL A 271 -14.44 -15.64 -0.43
N ILE A 272 -15.37 -14.74 -0.74
CA ILE A 272 -16.18 -14.78 -1.95
C ILE A 272 -15.86 -13.53 -2.75
N GLN A 273 -15.44 -13.74 -3.99
CA GLN A 273 -14.99 -12.66 -4.87
C GLN A 273 -15.34 -12.96 -6.32
N ARG A 274 -15.35 -11.91 -7.16
CA ARG A 274 -15.49 -12.09 -8.61
C ARG A 274 -14.44 -11.30 -9.39
N SER A 275 -13.41 -11.99 -9.88
CA SER A 275 -12.25 -11.39 -10.55
C SER A 275 -11.57 -10.29 -9.75
N SER A 276 -11.42 -10.47 -8.44
CA SER A 276 -10.66 -9.58 -7.57
C SER A 276 -9.31 -10.20 -7.24
N THR A 277 -8.26 -9.37 -7.24
CA THR A 277 -6.93 -9.78 -6.76
C THR A 277 -6.91 -10.18 -5.29
N THR A 278 -7.95 -9.83 -4.52
CA THR A 278 -8.13 -10.33 -3.14
C THR A 278 -8.25 -11.86 -3.09
N GLY A 279 -8.64 -12.54 -4.17
CA GLY A 279 -8.58 -14.00 -4.25
C GLY A 279 -7.15 -14.56 -4.13
N ILE A 280 -6.16 -13.80 -4.63
CA ILE A 280 -4.74 -14.13 -4.47
C ILE A 280 -4.31 -13.91 -3.02
N GLU A 281 -4.71 -12.79 -2.42
CA GLU A 281 -4.45 -12.52 -1.00
C GLU A 281 -5.07 -13.60 -0.09
N ALA A 282 -6.27 -14.10 -0.43
CA ALA A 282 -6.91 -15.21 0.28
C ALA A 282 -6.10 -16.50 0.16
N ALA A 283 -5.68 -16.87 -1.05
CA ALA A 283 -4.83 -18.03 -1.26
C ALA A 283 -3.48 -17.91 -0.51
N ILE A 284 -2.89 -16.71 -0.49
CA ILE A 284 -1.67 -16.40 0.29
C ILE A 284 -1.92 -16.60 1.78
N ALA A 285 -3.07 -16.16 2.29
CA ALA A 285 -3.46 -16.35 3.68
C ALA A 285 -3.76 -17.81 4.05
N GLY A 286 -3.84 -18.72 3.08
CA GLY A 286 -4.34 -20.08 3.27
C GLY A 286 -5.85 -20.14 3.48
N ILE A 287 -6.58 -19.13 3.01
CA ILE A 287 -8.04 -19.03 3.14
C ILE A 287 -8.69 -19.35 1.77
N PRO A 288 -9.67 -20.26 1.70
CA PRO A 288 -10.32 -20.62 0.45
C PRO A 288 -11.09 -19.43 -0.14
N SER A 289 -10.92 -19.24 -1.45
CA SER A 289 -11.64 -18.25 -2.26
C SER A 289 -12.66 -18.96 -3.15
N LEU A 290 -13.92 -18.52 -3.12
CA LEU A 290 -15.02 -19.01 -3.96
C LEU A 290 -15.38 -17.97 -5.02
N ILE A 291 -15.64 -18.44 -6.24
CA ILE A 291 -16.12 -17.62 -7.37
C ILE A 291 -17.54 -18.03 -7.74
N PRO A 292 -18.53 -17.13 -7.65
CA PRO A 292 -19.89 -17.39 -8.13
C PRO A 292 -19.93 -17.26 -9.65
N GLU A 293 -19.72 -18.35 -10.38
CA GLU A 293 -19.50 -18.35 -11.84
C GLU A 293 -20.73 -17.91 -12.64
N TRP A 294 -21.93 -18.13 -12.10
CA TRP A 294 -23.20 -17.73 -12.73
C TRP A 294 -23.40 -16.22 -12.85
N LEU A 295 -22.66 -15.41 -12.09
CA LEU A 295 -22.67 -13.96 -12.30
C LEU A 295 -21.89 -13.61 -13.58
N PRO A 296 -22.11 -12.48 -14.25
CA PRO A 296 -21.25 -12.07 -15.36
C PRO A 296 -19.90 -11.54 -14.85
N VAL A 297 -18.93 -11.36 -15.76
CA VAL A 297 -17.68 -10.65 -15.47
C VAL A 297 -17.16 -9.90 -16.68
N ALA A 298 -16.75 -8.64 -16.48
CA ALA A 298 -16.17 -7.82 -17.53
C ALA A 298 -14.70 -8.16 -17.80
N PHE A 299 -13.93 -8.43 -16.74
CA PHE A 299 -12.48 -8.67 -16.79
C PHE A 299 -12.14 -9.96 -16.04
N PRO A 300 -12.08 -11.12 -16.70
CA PRO A 300 -11.60 -12.34 -16.06
C PRO A 300 -10.11 -12.22 -15.73
N ILE A 301 -9.72 -12.53 -14.50
CA ILE A 301 -8.31 -12.65 -14.11
C ILE A 301 -8.00 -14.13 -13.97
N GLN A 302 -7.43 -14.73 -15.03
CA GLN A 302 -7.24 -16.19 -15.07
C GLN A 302 -6.45 -16.71 -13.87
N THR A 303 -5.41 -15.98 -13.46
CA THR A 303 -4.59 -16.32 -12.28
C THR A 303 -5.41 -16.40 -10.98
N VAL A 304 -6.46 -15.59 -10.84
CA VAL A 304 -7.38 -15.63 -9.70
C VAL A 304 -8.33 -16.84 -9.80
N ASN A 305 -8.81 -17.15 -11.01
CA ASN A 305 -9.65 -18.32 -11.26
C ASN A 305 -8.91 -19.61 -10.93
N ASP A 306 -7.65 -19.71 -11.33
CA ASP A 306 -6.80 -20.90 -11.15
C ASP A 306 -6.54 -21.26 -9.68
N ILE A 307 -6.72 -20.32 -8.75
CA ILE A 307 -6.51 -20.50 -7.31
C ILE A 307 -7.80 -20.42 -6.48
N SER A 308 -8.95 -20.33 -7.14
CA SER A 308 -10.26 -20.24 -6.49
C SER A 308 -11.10 -21.46 -6.82
N ILE A 309 -12.06 -21.75 -5.95
CA ILE A 309 -13.07 -22.79 -6.19
C ILE A 309 -14.21 -22.17 -6.99
N MET A 310 -14.38 -22.64 -8.22
CA MET A 310 -15.44 -22.20 -9.12
C MET A 310 -16.77 -22.84 -8.70
N CYS A 311 -17.77 -22.00 -8.42
CA CYS A 311 -19.11 -22.45 -8.03
C CYS A 311 -20.08 -22.13 -9.16
N SER A 312 -20.60 -23.15 -9.84
CA SER A 312 -21.49 -22.98 -10.99
C SER A 312 -22.90 -22.51 -10.62
N THR A 313 -23.36 -22.80 -9.40
CA THR A 313 -24.67 -22.34 -8.88
C THR A 313 -24.58 -21.83 -7.44
N LYS A 314 -25.61 -21.10 -7.02
CA LYS A 314 -25.75 -20.57 -5.65
C LYS A 314 -25.79 -21.70 -4.62
N GLU A 315 -26.47 -22.79 -4.92
CA GLU A 315 -26.60 -23.98 -4.06
C GLU A 315 -25.25 -24.66 -3.90
N ALA A 316 -24.47 -24.80 -4.99
CA ALA A 316 -23.12 -25.33 -4.92
C ALA A 316 -22.22 -24.43 -4.04
N LEU A 317 -22.32 -23.11 -4.18
CA LEU A 317 -21.57 -22.17 -3.33
C LEU A 317 -21.94 -22.36 -1.85
N PHE A 318 -23.22 -22.51 -1.51
CA PHE A 318 -23.67 -22.69 -0.13
C PHE A 318 -23.16 -24.01 0.46
N MET A 319 -23.32 -25.11 -0.27
CA MET A 319 -22.82 -26.43 0.13
C MET A 319 -21.31 -26.41 0.39
N ILE A 320 -20.54 -25.80 -0.53
CA ILE A 320 -19.08 -25.69 -0.39
C ILE A 320 -18.73 -24.80 0.81
N THR A 321 -19.44 -23.69 1.01
CA THR A 321 -19.22 -22.79 2.16
C THR A 321 -19.47 -23.52 3.49
N GLU A 322 -20.56 -24.27 3.61
CA GLU A 322 -20.86 -25.10 4.78
C GLU A 322 -19.77 -26.16 5.01
N GLY A 323 -19.33 -26.81 3.94
CA GLY A 323 -18.28 -27.81 3.99
C GLY A 323 -16.93 -27.23 4.43
N LEU A 324 -16.59 -26.02 3.97
CA LEU A 324 -15.36 -25.32 4.38
C LEU A 324 -15.41 -24.88 5.86
N ILE A 325 -16.56 -24.38 6.32
CA ILE A 325 -16.73 -23.94 7.72
C ILE A 325 -16.69 -25.15 8.68
N SER A 326 -17.31 -26.27 8.30
CA SER A 326 -17.34 -27.51 9.09
C SER A 326 -16.05 -28.34 8.98
N GLY A 327 -15.17 -28.02 8.03
CA GLY A 327 -13.97 -28.81 7.73
C GLY A 327 -14.23 -30.11 6.97
N SER A 328 -15.44 -30.31 6.44
CA SER A 328 -15.81 -31.49 5.65
C SER A 328 -15.49 -31.36 4.15
N TYR A 329 -15.19 -30.15 3.67
CA TYR A 329 -14.80 -29.92 2.27
C TYR A 329 -13.28 -29.95 2.08
N THR A 330 -12.82 -30.83 1.19
CA THR A 330 -11.42 -30.93 0.80
C THR A 330 -11.14 -30.00 -0.37
N ILE A 331 -10.26 -29.01 -0.16
CA ILE A 331 -9.81 -28.09 -1.22
C ILE A 331 -9.04 -28.89 -2.29
N PRO A 332 -9.36 -28.73 -3.60
CA PRO A 332 -8.63 -29.41 -4.66
C PRO A 332 -7.12 -29.12 -4.63
N ASN A 333 -6.29 -30.18 -4.68
CA ASN A 333 -4.83 -30.08 -4.68
C ASN A 333 -4.26 -29.19 -5.80
N GLN A 334 -4.98 -29.05 -6.92
CA GLN A 334 -4.58 -28.19 -8.03
C GLN A 334 -4.47 -26.72 -7.61
N ILE A 335 -5.35 -26.24 -6.71
CA ILE A 335 -5.32 -24.86 -6.20
C ILE A 335 -4.00 -24.60 -5.47
N ALA A 336 -3.57 -25.53 -4.59
CA ALA A 336 -2.29 -25.40 -3.89
C ALA A 336 -1.08 -25.41 -4.85
N THR A 337 -1.15 -26.23 -5.91
CA THR A 337 -0.10 -26.27 -6.95
C THR A 337 -0.04 -24.97 -7.75
N ASN A 338 -1.18 -24.45 -8.20
CA ASN A 338 -1.27 -23.17 -8.91
C ASN A 338 -0.79 -22.02 -8.03
N MET A 339 -1.14 -22.06 -6.74
CA MET A 339 -0.73 -21.06 -5.78
C MET A 339 0.80 -21.02 -5.59
N ARG A 340 1.46 -22.18 -5.43
CA ARG A 340 2.93 -22.25 -5.37
C ARG A 340 3.60 -21.64 -6.60
N LYS A 341 3.05 -21.91 -7.79
CA LYS A 341 3.54 -21.33 -9.05
C LYS A 341 3.42 -19.80 -9.03
N ILE A 342 2.26 -19.27 -8.65
CA ILE A 342 2.03 -17.82 -8.56
C ILE A 342 2.95 -17.15 -7.55
N VAL A 343 3.18 -17.76 -6.38
CA VAL A 343 4.13 -17.21 -5.40
C VAL A 343 5.53 -17.11 -5.99
N GLN A 344 6.01 -18.20 -6.59
CA GLN A 344 7.34 -18.25 -7.19
C GLN A 344 7.54 -17.23 -8.31
N GLU A 345 6.52 -17.05 -9.15
CA GLU A 345 6.58 -16.17 -10.33
C GLU A 345 6.33 -14.70 -9.98
N CYS A 346 5.35 -14.40 -9.12
CA CYS A 346 4.83 -13.05 -8.90
C CYS A 346 5.18 -12.44 -7.54
N PHE A 347 5.47 -13.24 -6.51
CA PHE A 347 5.67 -12.75 -5.13
C PHE A 347 7.03 -13.09 -4.54
N PHE A 348 7.87 -13.83 -5.26
CA PHE A 348 9.16 -14.35 -4.82
C PHE A 348 9.04 -15.34 -3.64
N ALA A 349 8.55 -14.89 -2.50
CA ALA A 349 8.28 -15.69 -1.31
C ALA A 349 7.19 -15.04 -0.44
N ILE A 350 6.44 -15.87 0.28
CA ILE A 350 5.54 -15.44 1.37
C ILE A 350 6.04 -16.08 2.67
N ASP A 351 7.17 -15.57 3.17
CA ASP A 351 7.91 -16.13 4.31
C ASP A 351 8.04 -15.15 5.49
N GLY A 352 7.41 -13.97 5.39
CA GLY A 352 7.49 -12.95 6.43
C GLY A 352 8.84 -12.25 6.50
N LEU A 353 9.69 -12.33 5.46
CA LEU A 353 11.06 -11.80 5.44
C LEU A 353 11.32 -10.77 4.33
N SER A 354 10.30 -10.32 3.60
CA SER A 354 10.49 -9.31 2.55
C SER A 354 11.03 -7.99 3.10
N TYR A 355 10.56 -7.55 4.26
CA TYR A 355 11.10 -6.37 4.95
C TYR A 355 12.60 -6.51 5.25
N ARG A 356 13.08 -7.71 5.64
CA ARG A 356 14.51 -7.95 5.90
C ARG A 356 15.33 -7.91 4.63
N ARG A 357 14.84 -8.51 3.53
CA ARG A 357 15.52 -8.45 2.23
C ARG A 357 15.70 -7.02 1.74
N VAL A 358 14.65 -6.18 1.88
CA VAL A 358 14.74 -4.75 1.59
C VAL A 358 15.73 -4.05 2.52
N ALA A 359 15.68 -4.30 3.83
CA ALA A 359 16.60 -3.73 4.80
C ALA A 359 18.07 -4.13 4.54
N ASP A 360 18.34 -5.37 4.16
CA ASP A 360 19.68 -5.87 3.84
C ASP A 360 20.32 -5.06 2.71
N ASP A 361 19.57 -4.81 1.64
CA ASP A 361 20.04 -4.04 0.49
C ASP A 361 20.27 -2.56 0.85
N ILE A 362 19.32 -1.93 1.53
CA ILE A 362 19.45 -0.53 1.98
C ILE A 362 20.69 -0.36 2.89
N ILE A 363 20.92 -1.28 3.82
CA ILE A 363 22.05 -1.21 4.74
C ILE A 363 23.37 -1.43 4.01
N LYS A 364 23.42 -2.37 3.06
CA LYS A 364 24.59 -2.55 2.17
C LYS A 364 24.88 -1.25 1.42
N CYS A 365 23.87 -0.65 0.78
CA CYS A 365 24.01 0.64 0.07
C CYS A 365 24.65 1.73 0.93
N LEU A 366 24.17 1.87 2.16
CA LEU A 366 24.61 2.91 3.09
C LEU A 366 26.02 2.64 3.68
N ALA A 367 26.51 1.40 3.63
CA ALA A 367 27.84 1.05 4.10
C ALA A 367 28.97 1.48 3.14
N PHE A 368 28.71 1.51 1.82
CA PHE A 368 29.77 1.63 0.80
C PHE A 368 30.03 3.04 0.27
N SER A 369 29.22 4.05 0.62
CA SER A 369 29.47 5.42 0.17
C SER A 369 28.71 6.44 1.00
N LYS A 370 29.28 7.64 1.19
CA LYS A 370 28.55 8.85 1.59
C LYS A 370 28.49 9.78 0.39
N ASN A 371 27.29 10.08 -0.11
CA ASN A 371 27.12 11.20 -1.02
C ASN A 371 27.16 12.48 -0.19
N GLU A 372 27.83 13.52 -0.69
CA GLU A 372 27.73 14.84 -0.09
C GLU A 372 26.33 15.40 -0.35
N ILE A 373 25.54 15.56 0.71
CA ILE A 373 24.23 16.19 0.60
C ILE A 373 24.42 17.68 0.43
N LEU A 374 23.83 18.26 -0.61
CA LEU A 374 23.91 19.68 -0.93
C LEU A 374 22.76 20.44 -0.23
N PRO A 375 23.01 21.16 0.88
CA PRO A 375 21.93 21.84 1.61
C PRO A 375 21.30 22.96 0.79
N SER A 376 22.07 23.60 -0.10
CA SER A 376 21.58 24.60 -1.05
C SER A 376 20.50 24.04 -1.98
N LYS A 377 20.71 22.84 -2.54
CA LYS A 377 19.72 22.15 -3.38
C LYS A 377 18.49 21.73 -2.58
N CYS A 378 18.66 21.21 -1.37
CA CYS A 378 17.52 20.93 -0.48
C CYS A 378 16.69 22.21 -0.22
N LYS A 379 17.36 23.34 -0.01
CA LYS A 379 16.73 24.65 0.18
C LYS A 379 16.01 25.14 -1.09
N ASP A 380 16.56 24.84 -2.28
CA ASP A 380 15.90 25.13 -3.56
C ASP A 380 14.55 24.41 -3.69
N ILE A 381 14.53 23.12 -3.36
CA ILE A 381 13.31 22.30 -3.35
C ILE A 381 12.31 22.83 -2.32
N HIS A 382 12.78 23.19 -1.12
CA HIS A 382 11.92 23.70 -0.04
C HIS A 382 11.23 25.02 -0.43
N TYR A 383 11.94 25.90 -1.12
CA TYR A 383 11.48 27.21 -1.55
C TYR A 383 11.11 27.26 -3.04
N GLU A 384 10.78 26.12 -3.64
CA GLU A 384 10.42 26.06 -5.04
C GLU A 384 9.06 26.75 -5.29
N PHE A 385 8.99 27.53 -6.37
CA PHE A 385 7.74 28.16 -6.81
C PHE A 385 7.09 27.32 -7.91
N PRO A 386 5.75 27.28 -8.01
CA PRO A 386 5.06 26.51 -9.04
C PRO A 386 5.47 26.93 -10.46
N GLN A 387 5.55 25.98 -11.39
CA GLN A 387 5.72 26.30 -12.80
C GLN A 387 4.60 27.23 -13.30
N GLY A 388 4.95 28.16 -14.19
CA GLY A 388 4.04 29.20 -14.68
C GLY A 388 3.80 30.37 -13.71
N SER A 389 4.53 30.44 -12.58
CA SER A 389 4.40 31.56 -11.64
C SER A 389 4.90 32.89 -12.23
N GLY A 390 4.13 33.96 -12.02
CA GLY A 390 4.50 35.33 -12.38
C GLY A 390 5.72 35.86 -11.60
N ILE A 391 6.30 36.95 -12.09
CA ILE A 391 7.54 37.57 -11.57
C ILE A 391 7.41 37.92 -10.06
N SER A 392 6.27 38.45 -9.64
CA SER A 392 6.02 38.82 -8.23
C SER A 392 6.11 37.61 -7.30
N THR A 393 5.54 36.47 -7.68
CA THR A 393 5.62 35.22 -6.92
C THR A 393 7.06 34.72 -6.84
N LYS A 394 7.80 34.76 -7.94
CA LYS A 394 9.23 34.36 -7.96
C LYS A 394 10.06 35.22 -7.00
N ILE A 395 9.84 36.54 -7.00
CA ILE A 395 10.52 37.47 -6.08
C ILE A 395 10.16 37.15 -4.62
N GLN A 396 8.89 36.90 -4.31
CA GLN A 396 8.48 36.51 -2.95
C GLN A 396 9.18 35.25 -2.46
N PHE A 397 9.25 34.19 -3.29
CA PHE A 397 9.94 32.95 -2.92
C PHE A 397 11.44 33.15 -2.80
N TYR A 398 12.06 33.99 -3.64
CA TYR A 398 13.47 34.35 -3.51
C TYR A 398 13.76 35.08 -2.18
N ILE A 399 12.93 36.05 -1.81
CA ILE A 399 13.05 36.76 -0.53
C ILE A 399 12.91 35.77 0.63
N LYS A 400 11.89 34.90 0.59
CA LYS A 400 11.67 33.89 1.64
C LYS A 400 12.84 32.92 1.78
N LYS A 401 13.38 32.46 0.66
CA LYS A 401 14.58 31.62 0.61
C LYS A 401 15.78 32.34 1.23
N LYS A 402 15.98 33.61 0.87
CA LYS A 402 17.10 34.43 1.37
C LYS A 402 17.04 34.64 2.89
N PHE A 403 15.84 34.85 3.43
CA PHE A 403 15.63 35.13 4.86
C PHE A 403 15.10 33.93 5.67
N GLU A 404 15.06 32.74 5.08
CA GLU A 404 14.55 31.49 5.70
C GLU A 404 13.17 31.65 6.36
N ILE A 405 12.33 32.48 5.75
CA ILE A 405 10.97 32.74 6.23
C ILE A 405 10.14 31.48 6.00
N PRO A 406 9.32 31.02 6.96
CA PRO A 406 8.47 29.87 6.77
C PRO A 406 7.63 29.97 5.48
N VAL A 407 7.69 28.94 4.63
CA VAL A 407 6.99 28.88 3.33
C VAL A 407 5.48 29.15 3.50
N ARG A 408 4.94 28.77 4.67
CA ARG A 408 3.53 28.94 5.07
C ARG A 408 3.03 30.38 5.17
N ARG A 409 3.88 31.40 5.31
CA ARG A 409 3.44 32.81 5.28
C ARG A 409 3.21 33.33 3.85
N SER A 410 2.96 32.47 2.86
CA SER A 410 2.68 32.92 1.48
C SER A 410 1.17 33.00 1.30
N ALA A 411 0.70 34.02 0.56
CA ALA A 411 -0.71 34.16 0.21
C ALA A 411 -1.28 32.88 -0.42
N ARG A 412 -0.46 32.15 -1.19
CA ARG A 412 -0.84 30.89 -1.81
C ARG A 412 -0.89 29.70 -0.85
N PHE A 413 -0.02 29.60 0.16
CA PHE A 413 -0.15 28.56 1.20
C PHE A 413 -1.43 28.76 2.01
N LEU A 414 -1.78 30.00 2.35
CA LEU A 414 -3.05 30.34 3.00
C LEU A 414 -4.25 29.98 2.11
N TYR A 415 -4.16 30.20 0.80
CA TYR A 415 -5.17 29.81 -0.19
C TYR A 415 -5.31 28.29 -0.35
N MET A 416 -4.20 27.55 -0.44
CA MET A 416 -4.22 26.08 -0.49
C MET A 416 -4.77 25.49 0.81
N LYS A 417 -4.43 26.06 1.97
CA LYS A 417 -4.99 25.67 3.28
C LYS A 417 -6.50 25.90 3.38
N GLN A 418 -7.05 26.90 2.68
CA GLN A 418 -8.49 27.11 2.60
C GLN A 418 -9.20 26.04 1.76
N ASN A 419 -8.55 25.50 0.73
CA ASN A 419 -9.15 24.57 -0.22
C ASN A 419 -8.76 23.08 0.00
N SER A 420 -7.80 22.79 0.87
CA SER A 420 -7.40 21.43 1.26
C SER A 420 -8.00 21.04 2.60
N LEU A 421 -8.52 19.82 2.75
CA LEU A 421 -8.84 19.24 4.06
C LEU A 421 -7.66 19.42 5.02
N LYS A 422 -7.93 19.76 6.29
CA LYS A 422 -6.87 19.78 7.32
C LYS A 422 -6.24 18.38 7.36
N TRP A 423 -4.93 18.28 7.62
CA TRP A 423 -4.24 16.99 7.72
C TRP A 423 -5.01 16.01 8.60
N ASP A 424 -5.50 16.46 9.75
CA ASP A 424 -6.24 15.66 10.73
C ASP A 424 -7.64 15.20 10.23
N GLN A 425 -8.07 15.67 9.05
CA GLN A 425 -9.31 15.26 8.36
C GLN A 425 -9.03 14.45 7.10
N SER A 426 -7.77 14.21 6.75
CA SER A 426 -7.37 13.40 5.60
C SER A 426 -7.53 11.92 5.92
N ILE A 427 -8.06 11.14 4.98
CA ILE A 427 -8.03 9.66 5.06
C ILE A 427 -6.60 9.09 5.02
N LYS A 428 -5.63 9.92 4.61
CA LYS A 428 -4.20 9.59 4.62
C LYS A 428 -3.49 10.05 5.90
N ALA A 429 -4.21 10.59 6.87
CA ALA A 429 -3.63 11.01 8.14
C ALA A 429 -3.16 9.80 8.96
N PHE A 430 -2.02 9.96 9.62
CA PHE A 430 -1.54 9.08 10.69
C PHE A 430 -0.62 9.91 11.60
N ASP A 431 -0.46 9.46 12.85
CA ASP A 431 0.39 10.11 13.83
C ASP A 431 1.26 9.11 14.61
N SER A 432 2.06 9.63 15.55
CA SER A 432 2.96 8.79 16.35
C SER A 432 2.24 7.78 17.23
N SER A 433 0.97 7.99 17.58
CA SER A 433 0.18 7.03 18.35
C SER A 433 -0.20 5.81 17.51
N ASP A 434 -0.57 6.01 16.23
CA ASP A 434 -0.81 4.92 15.28
C ASP A 434 0.45 4.07 15.11
N VAL A 435 1.60 4.73 14.88
CA VAL A 435 2.89 4.06 14.70
C VAL A 435 3.32 3.35 15.98
N LEU A 436 3.12 3.95 17.15
CA LEU A 436 3.46 3.33 18.43
C LEU A 436 2.59 2.09 18.70
N SER A 437 1.29 2.14 18.37
CA SER A 437 0.40 0.98 18.48
C SER A 437 0.91 -0.19 17.64
N ILE A 438 1.18 0.06 16.35
CA ILE A 438 1.69 -0.97 15.43
C ILE A 438 3.05 -1.49 15.90
N ALA A 439 3.96 -0.59 16.28
CA ALA A 439 5.30 -0.97 16.73
C ALA A 439 5.25 -1.82 18.01
N ASN A 440 4.37 -1.51 18.96
CA ASN A 440 4.22 -2.30 20.19
C ASN A 440 3.74 -3.73 19.88
N GLU A 441 2.81 -3.90 18.95
CA GLU A 441 2.37 -5.22 18.49
C GLU A 441 3.52 -6.00 17.84
N ILE A 442 4.30 -5.35 16.95
CA ILE A 442 5.46 -5.96 16.30
C ILE A 442 6.54 -6.32 17.32
N ILE A 443 6.85 -5.43 18.26
CA ILE A 443 7.86 -5.66 19.30
C ILE A 443 7.46 -6.82 20.21
N LYS A 444 6.18 -6.90 20.57
CA LYS A 444 5.66 -8.01 21.38
C LYS A 444 5.87 -9.35 20.69
N GLU A 445 5.58 -9.44 19.39
CA GLU A 445 5.82 -10.63 18.57
C GLU A 445 7.33 -10.90 18.37
N TYR A 446 8.15 -9.86 18.27
CA TYR A 446 9.60 -10.00 18.17
C TYR A 446 10.21 -10.55 19.48
N GLN A 447 9.70 -10.10 20.63
CA GLN A 447 10.18 -10.48 21.97
C GLN A 447 9.67 -11.85 22.43
N SER A 448 8.49 -12.30 21.99
CA SER A 448 8.09 -13.71 22.18
C SER A 448 9.07 -14.66 21.46
N ALA A 449 9.71 -14.19 20.39
CA ALA A 449 10.70 -14.94 19.63
C ALA A 449 12.16 -14.73 20.06
N ASN A 450 12.49 -13.72 20.89
CA ASN A 450 13.87 -13.37 21.25
C ASN A 450 14.00 -12.79 22.68
N GLU A 451 15.07 -13.14 23.40
CA GLU A 451 15.28 -12.71 24.80
C GLU A 451 15.69 -11.23 24.97
N ASN A 452 16.08 -10.53 23.89
CA ASN A 452 16.57 -9.15 23.98
C ASN A 452 15.44 -8.12 23.92
N LYS A 453 15.36 -7.26 24.95
CA LYS A 453 14.40 -6.16 25.01
C LYS A 453 14.73 -5.06 24.01
N LEU A 454 14.00 -5.02 22.90
CA LEU A 454 14.10 -3.91 21.94
C LEU A 454 13.57 -2.60 22.55
N ILE A 455 14.40 -1.55 22.54
CA ILE A 455 14.02 -0.21 22.99
C ILE A 455 14.09 0.76 21.82
N LEU A 456 12.92 1.22 21.36
CA LEU A 456 12.79 2.21 20.30
C LEU A 456 12.29 3.55 20.84
N ARG A 457 12.71 4.63 20.19
CA ARG A 457 12.13 5.96 20.34
C ARG A 457 11.26 6.24 19.11
N ILE A 458 9.96 6.32 19.33
CA ILE A 458 8.96 6.67 18.31
C ILE A 458 8.31 7.99 18.73
N ARG A 459 8.36 9.01 17.88
CA ARG A 459 7.73 10.31 18.16
C ARG A 459 7.44 11.09 16.90
N GLN A 460 6.46 11.99 16.99
CA GLN A 460 6.26 13.02 15.98
C GLN A 460 7.53 13.88 15.82
N CYS A 461 7.89 14.19 14.58
CA CYS A 461 8.93 15.17 14.30
C CYS A 461 8.48 16.57 14.77
N ASN A 462 9.42 17.35 15.31
CA ASN A 462 9.23 18.74 15.69
C ASN A 462 10.21 19.63 14.89
N HIS A 463 10.13 20.95 15.06
CA HIS A 463 10.95 21.91 14.32
C HIS A 463 12.46 21.63 14.37
N LYS A 464 12.99 21.00 15.43
CA LYS A 464 14.42 20.68 15.57
C LYS A 464 14.87 19.50 14.69
N ASP A 465 13.93 18.71 14.19
CA ASP A 465 14.22 17.59 13.28
C ASP A 465 14.38 18.05 11.82
N TYR A 466 14.05 19.31 11.52
CA TYR A 466 14.10 19.88 10.18
C TYR A 466 15.27 20.87 10.05
N LYS A 467 15.96 20.82 8.91
CA LYS A 467 17.07 21.72 8.55
C LYS A 467 16.61 23.17 8.33
N PHE A 468 15.37 23.36 7.92
CA PHE A 468 14.79 24.65 7.57
C PHE A 468 13.53 24.90 8.41
N ASN A 469 13.11 26.16 8.53
CA ASN A 469 11.92 26.54 9.28
C ASN A 469 10.64 25.86 8.76
N TYR A 470 10.25 24.77 9.43
CA TYR A 470 9.11 23.94 9.06
C TYR A 470 8.32 23.48 10.29
N ASP A 471 7.32 24.28 10.68
CA ASP A 471 6.59 24.08 11.94
C ASP A 471 5.44 23.05 11.86
N ASN A 472 5.30 22.33 10.75
CA ASN A 472 4.15 21.45 10.52
C ASN A 472 4.54 20.08 9.99
N GLY A 473 5.69 19.62 10.42
CA GLY A 473 6.12 18.25 10.25
C GLY A 473 5.07 17.25 10.67
N ARG A 474 4.67 16.39 9.73
CA ARG A 474 3.81 15.23 9.96
C ARG A 474 4.60 13.92 9.91
N SER A 475 5.88 13.97 9.57
CA SER A 475 6.77 12.81 9.64
C SER A 475 6.94 12.30 11.08
N ILE A 476 7.11 10.98 11.20
CA ILE A 476 7.31 10.30 12.48
C ILE A 476 8.71 9.71 12.49
N LEU A 477 9.48 10.05 13.52
CA LEU A 477 10.82 9.50 13.76
C LEU A 477 10.69 8.16 14.48
N VAL A 478 11.33 7.13 13.94
CA VAL A 478 11.55 5.82 14.53
C VAL A 478 13.07 5.61 14.60
N CYS A 479 13.63 5.42 15.79
CA CYS A 479 15.05 5.10 15.94
C CYS A 479 15.30 4.22 17.17
N GLY A 480 16.40 3.47 17.15
CA GLY A 480 16.88 2.78 18.34
C GLY A 480 17.22 3.81 19.44
N LYS A 481 16.84 3.51 20.69
CA LYS A 481 17.37 4.25 21.82
C LYS A 481 18.86 3.89 21.90
N GLU A 482 19.73 4.86 21.68
CA GLU A 482 21.13 4.67 22.03
C GLU A 482 21.16 4.25 23.50
N ASN A 483 21.99 3.26 23.85
CA ASN A 483 22.47 3.18 25.23
C ASN A 483 23.23 4.48 25.41
N ASP A 484 22.52 5.56 25.77
CA ASP A 484 23.09 6.84 26.13
C ASP A 484 24.06 6.52 27.26
N GLY A 485 25.34 6.41 26.91
CA GLY A 485 26.42 6.42 27.88
C GLY A 485 26.28 7.73 28.64
N ASN A 486 26.10 7.61 29.95
CA ASN A 486 26.29 8.71 30.88
C ASN A 486 27.61 9.45 30.61
#